data_AF-G0M6N3-F1
#
_entry.id   AF-G0M6N3-F1
#
_cell.length_a   1.000
_cell.length_b   1.000
_cell.length_c   1.000
_cell.angle_alpha   90.00
_cell.angle_beta   90.00
_cell.angle_gamma   90.00
#
_symmetry.space_group_name_H-M   'P 1'
#
loop_
_entity.id
_entity.type
_entity.pdbx_description
1 polymer ?
#
loop_
_entity_poly.entity_id
_entity_poly.type
_entity_poly.pdbx_seq_one_letter_code
_entity_poly.pdbx_strand_id
1 'polypeptide(L)'
;MKQNMKQNMFGFFRKFIPKDEKKAEKKRILKNLDDADVCVVDVETLRCAVCLNIFQGTPQALSCGHSFCLECIEEVAHTEVMTDPREPSRNSFHCPICRKRVNMNKVVQNYALKNILDSINELSKEEEKSRKAYDNTLDASNEQLRAKCIELEKAADRLKKDIKDMRQREYYNYVAITFFVIIYIILSTMFGN
;
A
#
# COMPACT_ATOMS: atom_id res chain seq x y z
N MET A 1 31.99 1.36 -61.71
CA MET A 1 31.75 2.72 -61.16
C MET A 1 30.86 2.63 -59.94
N LYS A 2 31.36 3.16 -58.81
CA LYS A 2 30.68 3.83 -57.69
C LYS A 2 29.33 3.29 -57.15
N GLN A 3 29.42 2.81 -55.89
CA GLN A 3 28.64 3.24 -54.71
C GLN A 3 27.13 3.50 -54.84
N ASN A 4 26.32 2.79 -54.05
CA ASN A 4 25.89 3.37 -52.76
C ASN A 4 25.20 2.35 -51.85
N MET A 5 25.91 1.98 -50.79
CA MET A 5 25.41 1.25 -49.65
C MET A 5 24.68 2.26 -48.75
N LYS A 6 23.37 2.44 -48.91
CA LYS A 6 22.57 3.14 -47.89
C LYS A 6 22.44 2.21 -46.69
N GLN A 7 23.43 2.25 -45.80
CA GLN A 7 23.33 1.67 -44.47
C GLN A 7 22.13 2.32 -43.78
N ASN A 8 21.11 1.51 -43.51
CA ASN A 8 19.91 1.92 -42.82
C ASN A 8 20.25 2.08 -41.33
N MET A 9 20.84 3.23 -40.99
CA MET A 9 21.32 3.56 -39.63
C MET A 9 20.22 3.49 -38.56
N PHE A 10 18.95 3.48 -38.94
CA PHE A 10 17.81 3.27 -38.03
C PHE A 10 17.80 1.89 -37.35
N GLY A 11 18.38 0.85 -37.97
CA GLY A 11 18.43 -0.49 -37.39
C GLY A 11 19.42 -0.63 -36.22
N PHE A 12 20.53 0.12 -36.27
CA PHE A 12 21.57 0.10 -35.24
C PHE A 12 21.14 0.89 -34.00
N PHE A 13 20.53 2.06 -34.19
CA PHE A 13 20.01 2.87 -33.07
C PHE A 13 18.85 2.19 -32.33
N ARG A 14 18.11 1.26 -32.95
CA ARG A 14 17.06 0.48 -32.28
C ARG A 14 17.58 -0.42 -31.15
N LYS A 15 18.87 -0.77 -31.16
CA LYS A 15 19.54 -1.48 -30.05
C LYS A 15 19.91 -0.56 -28.88
N PHE A 16 19.95 0.75 -29.10
CA PHE A 16 20.32 1.76 -28.10
C PHE A 16 19.12 2.56 -27.58
N ILE A 17 17.92 2.36 -28.14
CA ILE A 17 16.68 2.85 -27.52
C ILE A 17 16.44 2.00 -26.27
N PRO A 18 16.41 2.59 -25.06
CA PRO A 18 16.04 1.86 -23.85
C PRO A 18 14.71 1.17 -24.12
N LYS A 19 14.67 -0.16 -23.97
CA LYS A 19 13.39 -0.85 -23.92
C LYS A 19 12.68 -0.26 -22.72
N ASP A 20 11.62 0.49 -22.96
CA ASP A 20 10.77 1.07 -21.94
C ASP A 20 10.33 -0.09 -21.03
N GLU A 21 10.95 -0.20 -19.85
CA GLU A 21 10.87 -1.39 -18.99
C GLU A 21 9.40 -1.65 -18.62
N LYS A 22 8.63 -0.57 -18.45
CA LYS A 22 7.18 -0.57 -18.26
C LYS A 22 6.40 -1.24 -19.40
N LYS A 23 6.87 -1.12 -20.65
CA LYS A 23 6.24 -1.71 -21.84
C LYS A 23 6.64 -3.18 -22.03
N ALA A 24 7.86 -3.55 -21.66
CA ALA A 24 8.32 -4.93 -21.64
C ALA A 24 7.67 -5.73 -20.49
N GLU A 25 7.46 -5.09 -19.35
CA GLU A 25 6.74 -5.62 -18.18
C GLU A 25 5.25 -5.77 -18.48
N LYS A 26 4.60 -4.76 -19.06
CA LYS A 26 3.21 -4.86 -19.57
C LYS A 26 3.04 -6.00 -20.58
N LYS A 27 4.06 -6.31 -21.38
CA LYS A 27 4.07 -7.44 -22.34
C LYS A 27 4.33 -8.80 -21.65
N ARG A 28 4.96 -8.83 -20.47
CA ARG A 28 5.14 -10.04 -19.65
C ARG A 28 3.89 -10.38 -18.83
N ILE A 29 3.16 -9.38 -18.34
CA ILE A 29 1.92 -9.53 -17.55
C ILE A 29 0.77 -10.18 -18.36
N LEU A 30 0.84 -10.14 -19.70
CA LEU A 30 -0.19 -10.69 -20.61
C LEU A 30 0.04 -12.15 -21.05
N LYS A 31 0.81 -12.95 -20.31
CA LYS A 31 0.90 -14.40 -20.53
C LYS A 31 -0.08 -15.13 -19.60
N ASN A 32 -1.07 -15.79 -20.21
CA ASN A 32 -2.10 -16.68 -19.65
C ASN A 32 -2.75 -16.19 -18.34
N LEU A 33 -3.98 -15.66 -18.45
CA LEU A 33 -4.81 -15.27 -17.30
C LEU A 33 -5.00 -16.42 -16.29
N ASP A 34 -4.89 -17.67 -16.74
CA ASP A 34 -5.04 -18.87 -15.91
C ASP A 34 -3.83 -19.12 -14.97
N ASP A 35 -2.64 -18.57 -15.29
CA ASP A 35 -1.40 -18.76 -14.53
C ASP A 35 -0.96 -17.48 -13.78
N ALA A 36 -1.78 -16.41 -13.79
CA ALA A 36 -1.39 -15.10 -13.27
C ALA A 36 -1.73 -14.95 -11.78
N ASP A 37 -0.70 -14.81 -10.94
CA ASP A 37 -0.85 -14.51 -9.51
C ASP A 37 -1.46 -13.12 -9.24
N VAL A 38 -1.32 -12.19 -10.20
CA VAL A 38 -1.80 -10.81 -10.09
C VAL A 38 -2.47 -10.38 -11.38
N CYS A 39 -3.74 -9.98 -11.28
CA CYS A 39 -4.51 -9.40 -12.38
C CYS A 39 -4.68 -7.90 -12.17
N VAL A 40 -4.31 -7.10 -13.18
CA VAL A 40 -4.50 -5.65 -13.17
C VAL A 40 -5.76 -5.31 -13.97
N VAL A 41 -6.75 -4.76 -13.28
CA VAL A 41 -8.01 -4.29 -13.88
C VAL A 41 -8.00 -2.76 -13.90
N ASP A 42 -8.30 -2.18 -15.07
CA ASP A 42 -8.47 -0.73 -15.17
C ASP A 42 -9.80 -0.31 -14.55
N VAL A 43 -9.74 0.58 -13.57
CA VAL A 43 -10.89 1.05 -12.77
C VAL A 43 -11.95 1.72 -13.65
N GLU A 44 -11.55 2.37 -14.74
CA GLU A 44 -12.51 2.99 -15.67
C GLU A 44 -13.42 1.96 -16.36
N THR A 45 -12.96 0.71 -16.52
CA THR A 45 -13.76 -0.37 -17.11
C THR A 45 -14.86 -0.88 -16.17
N LEU A 46 -14.77 -0.52 -14.88
CA LEU A 46 -15.72 -0.88 -13.83
C LEU A 46 -16.72 0.24 -13.53
N ARG A 47 -16.74 1.30 -14.34
CA ARG A 47 -17.65 2.44 -14.17
C ARG A 47 -18.89 2.34 -15.05
N CYS A 48 -20.02 2.74 -14.48
CA CYS A 48 -21.26 2.92 -15.21
C CYS A 48 -21.16 4.19 -16.07
N ALA A 49 -21.46 4.08 -17.37
CA ALA A 49 -21.40 5.23 -18.29
C ALA A 49 -22.52 6.27 -18.08
N VAL A 50 -23.47 6.02 -17.17
CA VAL A 50 -24.56 6.96 -16.82
C VAL A 50 -24.18 7.77 -15.58
N CYS A 51 -23.94 7.13 -14.44
CA CYS A 51 -23.60 7.84 -13.19
C CYS A 51 -22.10 8.12 -13.01
N LEU A 52 -21.25 7.57 -13.89
CA LEU A 52 -19.78 7.70 -13.86
C LEU A 52 -19.10 7.14 -12.59
N ASN A 53 -19.87 6.48 -11.72
CA ASN A 53 -19.36 5.79 -10.54
C ASN A 53 -19.06 4.33 -10.87
N ILE A 54 -18.25 3.69 -10.01
CA ILE A 54 -18.11 2.23 -10.03
C ILE A 54 -19.49 1.61 -9.85
N PHE A 55 -19.77 0.53 -10.58
CA PHE A 55 -21.07 -0.12 -10.48
C PHE A 55 -21.42 -0.45 -9.03
N GLN A 56 -22.62 -0.04 -8.63
CA GLN A 56 -23.16 -0.30 -7.31
C GLN A 56 -24.15 -1.47 -7.37
N GLY A 57 -24.02 -2.39 -6.42
CA GLY A 57 -24.86 -3.59 -6.38
C GLY A 57 -24.60 -4.52 -7.57
N THR A 58 -25.67 -5.07 -8.16
CA THR A 58 -25.57 -5.99 -9.30
C THR A 58 -25.78 -5.22 -10.61
N PRO A 59 -24.76 -5.06 -11.46
CA PRO A 59 -24.90 -4.37 -12.74
C PRO A 59 -25.91 -5.08 -13.64
N GLN A 60 -26.65 -4.31 -14.43
CA GLN A 60 -27.65 -4.78 -15.38
C GLN A 60 -27.08 -4.76 -16.80
N ALA A 61 -27.02 -5.93 -17.43
CA ALA A 61 -26.61 -6.09 -18.82
C ALA A 61 -27.83 -5.96 -19.75
N LEU A 62 -27.69 -5.08 -20.74
CA LEU A 62 -28.66 -4.91 -21.81
C LEU A 62 -28.50 -5.99 -22.87
N SER A 63 -29.52 -6.19 -23.72
CA SER A 63 -29.45 -7.14 -24.85
C SER A 63 -28.35 -6.83 -25.87
N CYS A 64 -27.81 -5.61 -25.86
CA CYS A 64 -26.66 -5.21 -26.67
C CYS A 64 -25.29 -5.54 -26.03
N GLY A 65 -25.26 -6.04 -24.79
CA GLY A 65 -24.05 -6.43 -24.05
C GLY A 65 -23.46 -5.35 -23.12
N HIS A 66 -23.92 -4.10 -23.20
CA HIS A 66 -23.46 -3.03 -22.30
C HIS A 66 -24.10 -3.16 -20.92
N SER A 67 -23.35 -2.84 -19.86
CA SER A 67 -23.80 -2.92 -18.47
C SER A 67 -23.94 -1.55 -17.82
N PHE A 68 -24.94 -1.40 -16.94
CA PHE A 68 -25.30 -0.16 -16.24
C PHE A 68 -25.76 -0.47 -14.80
N CYS A 69 -25.82 0.51 -13.90
CA CYS A 69 -26.49 0.31 -12.61
C CYS A 69 -28.01 0.14 -12.83
N LEU A 70 -28.69 -0.56 -11.92
CA LEU A 70 -30.14 -0.75 -11.97
C LEU A 70 -30.88 0.60 -11.99
N GLU A 71 -30.57 1.46 -11.03
CA GLU A 71 -31.20 2.79 -10.92
C GLU A 71 -30.97 3.63 -12.19
N CYS A 72 -29.77 3.55 -12.77
CA CYS A 72 -29.43 4.29 -13.99
C CYS A 72 -30.27 3.88 -15.20
N ILE A 73 -30.55 2.58 -15.38
CA ILE A 73 -31.35 2.14 -16.53
C ILE A 73 -32.84 2.41 -16.34
N GLU A 74 -33.32 2.36 -15.08
CA GLU A 74 -34.68 2.73 -14.75
C GLU A 74 -34.89 4.21 -15.08
N GLU A 75 -33.97 5.08 -14.66
CA GLU A 75 -34.02 6.51 -14.98
C GLU A 75 -33.96 6.80 -16.50
N VAL A 76 -33.07 6.13 -17.23
CA VAL A 76 -32.99 6.27 -18.70
C VAL A 76 -34.29 5.82 -19.37
N ALA A 77 -34.84 4.68 -18.95
CA ALA A 77 -36.10 4.20 -19.51
C ALA A 77 -37.28 5.13 -19.19
N HIS A 78 -37.34 5.66 -17.97
CA HIS A 78 -38.37 6.62 -17.58
C HIS A 78 -38.28 7.93 -18.37
N THR A 79 -37.08 8.46 -18.59
CA THR A 79 -36.87 9.73 -19.30
C THR A 79 -37.16 9.64 -20.80
N GLU A 80 -36.84 8.52 -21.47
CA GLU A 80 -37.17 8.32 -22.88
C GLU A 80 -38.69 8.19 -23.11
N VAL A 81 -39.43 7.53 -22.22
CA VAL A 81 -40.90 7.42 -22.33
C VAL A 81 -41.59 8.78 -22.21
N MET A 82 -41.02 9.73 -21.46
CA MET A 82 -41.58 11.07 -21.29
C MET A 82 -41.33 11.99 -22.48
N THR A 83 -40.34 11.70 -23.32
CA THR A 83 -39.88 12.60 -24.39
C THR A 83 -40.50 12.31 -25.76
N ASP A 84 -41.02 11.10 -26.00
CA ASP A 84 -41.78 10.76 -27.22
C ASP A 84 -43.18 10.19 -26.91
N PRO A 85 -44.22 11.04 -26.83
CA PRO A 85 -45.60 10.60 -26.58
C PRO A 85 -46.21 9.77 -27.71
N ARG A 86 -45.58 9.70 -28.89
CA ARG A 86 -46.13 9.05 -30.11
C ARG A 86 -45.76 7.58 -30.21
N GLU A 87 -44.75 7.12 -29.46
CA GLU A 87 -44.44 5.72 -29.28
C GLU A 87 -44.78 5.25 -27.86
N PRO A 88 -45.98 4.70 -27.61
CA PRO A 88 -46.35 4.13 -26.32
C PRO A 88 -45.66 2.77 -26.08
N SER A 89 -44.42 2.58 -26.55
CA SER A 89 -43.60 1.42 -26.23
C SER A 89 -43.05 1.60 -24.81
N ARG A 90 -43.95 1.53 -23.82
CA ARG A 90 -43.73 1.75 -22.37
C ARG A 90 -42.63 0.89 -21.72
N ASN A 91 -41.94 0.08 -22.51
CA ASN A 91 -41.03 -0.95 -22.06
C ASN A 91 -39.77 -1.04 -22.93
N SER A 92 -39.49 -0.05 -23.80
CA SER A 92 -38.25 -0.01 -24.58
C SER A 92 -37.55 1.34 -24.51
N PHE A 93 -36.22 1.33 -24.54
CA PHE A 93 -35.36 2.50 -24.48
C PHE A 93 -34.08 2.26 -25.32
N HIS A 94 -33.25 3.27 -25.51
CA HIS A 94 -32.01 3.17 -26.25
C HIS A 94 -30.80 3.05 -25.32
N CYS A 95 -29.89 2.14 -25.62
CA CYS A 95 -28.64 2.02 -24.87
C CYS A 95 -27.85 3.34 -24.91
N PRO A 96 -27.45 3.94 -23.75
CA PRO A 96 -26.70 5.19 -23.71
C PRO A 96 -25.37 5.18 -24.49
N ILE A 97 -24.75 4.00 -24.63
CA ILE A 97 -23.45 3.84 -25.30
C ILE A 97 -23.61 3.63 -26.81
N CYS A 98 -24.44 2.67 -27.23
CA CYS A 98 -24.50 2.24 -28.64
C CYS A 98 -25.81 2.54 -29.36
N ARG A 99 -26.79 3.15 -28.66
CA ARG A 99 -28.10 3.57 -29.19
C ARG A 99 -28.96 2.45 -29.79
N LYS A 100 -28.60 1.17 -29.60
CA LYS A 100 -29.49 0.05 -29.94
C LYS A 100 -30.74 0.09 -29.06
N ARG A 101 -31.91 -0.21 -29.64
CA ARG A 101 -33.17 -0.35 -28.91
C ARG A 101 -33.13 -1.60 -28.03
N VAL A 102 -33.47 -1.43 -26.76
CA VAL A 102 -33.46 -2.45 -25.71
C VAL A 102 -34.85 -2.50 -25.08
N ASN A 103 -35.35 -3.69 -24.78
CA ASN A 103 -36.60 -3.86 -24.02
C ASN A 103 -36.24 -4.11 -22.55
N MET A 104 -36.89 -3.40 -21.62
CA MET A 104 -36.67 -3.53 -20.18
C MET A 104 -36.84 -4.98 -19.70
N ASN A 105 -37.78 -5.74 -20.26
CA ASN A 105 -38.01 -7.14 -19.90
C ASN A 105 -36.87 -8.09 -20.34
N LYS A 106 -35.95 -7.63 -21.20
CA LYS A 106 -34.79 -8.40 -21.66
C LYS A 106 -33.50 -7.99 -20.95
N VAL A 107 -33.57 -7.08 -20.00
CA VAL A 107 -32.43 -6.71 -19.16
C VAL A 107 -32.17 -7.84 -18.16
N VAL A 108 -30.90 -8.20 -17.99
CA VAL A 108 -30.49 -9.30 -17.11
C VAL A 108 -29.38 -8.86 -16.17
N GLN A 109 -29.28 -9.52 -15.02
CA GLN A 109 -28.23 -9.26 -14.04
C GLN A 109 -26.87 -9.80 -14.52
N ASN A 110 -25.83 -8.98 -14.46
CA ASN A 110 -24.45 -9.35 -14.78
C ASN A 110 -23.71 -9.83 -13.52
N TYR A 111 -23.94 -11.08 -13.12
CA TYR A 111 -23.29 -11.67 -11.95
C TYR A 111 -21.77 -11.81 -12.10
N ALA A 112 -21.26 -11.98 -13.32
CA ALA A 112 -19.81 -12.07 -13.53
C ALA A 112 -19.11 -10.76 -13.12
N LEU A 113 -19.65 -9.62 -13.58
CA LEU A 113 -19.14 -8.31 -13.19
C LEU A 113 -19.34 -8.04 -11.70
N LYS A 114 -20.48 -8.44 -11.13
CA LYS A 114 -20.72 -8.37 -9.67
C LYS A 114 -19.65 -9.14 -8.88
N ASN A 115 -19.37 -10.39 -9.27
CA ASN A 115 -18.39 -11.23 -8.59
C ASN A 115 -16.98 -10.62 -8.64
N ILE A 116 -16.60 -10.03 -9.78
CA ILE A 116 -15.31 -9.31 -9.91
C ILE A 116 -15.26 -8.12 -8.92
N LEU A 117 -16.32 -7.31 -8.86
CA LEU A 117 -16.39 -6.16 -7.95
C LEU A 117 -16.33 -6.60 -6.47
N ASP A 118 -17.06 -7.66 -6.12
CA ASP A 118 -17.07 -8.25 -4.78
C ASP A 118 -15.67 -8.77 -4.41
N SER A 119 -15.00 -9.51 -5.30
CA SER A 119 -13.64 -10.00 -5.07
C SER A 119 -12.63 -8.88 -4.84
N ILE A 120 -12.67 -7.81 -5.65
CA ILE A 120 -11.80 -6.65 -5.48
C ILE A 120 -12.05 -5.99 -4.11
N ASN A 121 -13.32 -5.85 -3.71
CA ASN A 121 -13.68 -5.24 -2.44
C ASN A 121 -13.19 -6.09 -1.25
N GLU A 122 -13.36 -7.41 -1.28
CA GLU A 122 -12.86 -8.29 -0.22
C GLU A 122 -11.33 -8.27 -0.11
N LEU A 123 -10.61 -8.31 -1.23
CA LEU A 123 -9.15 -8.17 -1.25
C LEU A 123 -8.71 -6.86 -0.56
N SER A 124 -9.36 -5.75 -0.89
CA SER A 124 -9.04 -4.45 -0.26
C SER A 124 -9.24 -4.45 1.25
N LYS A 125 -10.27 -5.16 1.75
CA LYS A 125 -10.54 -5.28 3.19
C LYS A 125 -9.53 -6.19 3.88
N GLU A 126 -9.08 -7.25 3.22
CA GLU A 126 -8.04 -8.15 3.75
C GLU A 126 -6.68 -7.46 3.83
N GLU A 127 -6.31 -6.69 2.80
CA GLU A 127 -5.09 -5.86 2.80
C GLU A 127 -5.13 -4.82 3.93
N GLU A 128 -6.28 -4.17 4.12
CA GLU A 128 -6.50 -3.21 5.21
C GLU A 128 -6.32 -3.84 6.59
N LYS A 129 -6.94 -5.01 6.81
CA LYS A 129 -6.81 -5.76 8.07
C LYS A 129 -5.38 -6.18 8.33
N SER A 130 -4.70 -6.67 7.30
CA SER A 130 -3.30 -7.12 7.39
C SER A 130 -2.37 -5.96 7.72
N ARG A 131 -2.57 -4.80 7.08
CA ARG A 131 -1.80 -3.59 7.36
C ARG A 131 -2.01 -3.10 8.79
N LYS A 132 -3.26 -3.04 9.26
CA LYS A 132 -3.58 -2.68 10.65
C LYS A 132 -2.95 -3.63 11.67
N ALA A 133 -2.98 -4.94 11.41
CA ALA A 133 -2.35 -5.92 12.29
C ALA A 133 -0.83 -5.73 12.37
N TYR A 134 -0.20 -5.44 11.23
CA TYR A 134 1.22 -5.12 11.17
C TYR A 134 1.55 -3.84 11.97
N ASP A 135 0.82 -2.75 11.73
CA ASP A 135 1.03 -1.47 12.41
C ASP A 135 0.90 -1.61 13.93
N ASN A 136 -0.13 -2.31 14.41
CA ASN A 136 -0.32 -2.60 15.83
C ASN A 136 0.86 -3.37 16.44
N THR A 137 1.38 -4.35 15.71
CA THR A 137 2.52 -5.17 16.16
C THR A 137 3.79 -4.32 16.22
N LEU A 138 4.00 -3.46 15.23
CA LEU A 138 5.13 -2.55 15.16
C LEU A 138 5.09 -1.53 16.30
N ASP A 139 3.92 -0.96 16.58
CA ASP A 139 3.75 0.00 17.68
C ASP A 139 4.03 -0.64 19.04
N ALA A 140 3.50 -1.83 19.30
CA ALA A 140 3.78 -2.57 20.53
C ALA A 140 5.29 -2.88 20.68
N SER A 141 5.95 -3.29 19.60
CA SER A 141 7.39 -3.55 19.60
C SER A 141 8.19 -2.27 19.88
N ASN A 142 7.82 -1.16 19.25
CA ASN A 142 8.47 0.13 19.45
C ASN A 142 8.29 0.65 20.88
N GLU A 143 7.11 0.47 21.48
CA GLU A 143 6.87 0.84 22.88
C GLU A 143 7.74 0.02 23.83
N GLN A 144 7.85 -1.30 23.62
CA GLN A 144 8.75 -2.15 24.39
C GLN A 144 10.22 -1.74 24.27
N LEU A 145 10.66 -1.38 23.06
CA LEU A 145 12.02 -0.90 22.83
C LEU A 145 12.28 0.42 23.57
N ARG A 146 11.35 1.38 23.50
CA ARG A 146 11.45 2.64 24.24
C ARG A 146 11.55 2.41 25.75
N ALA A 147 10.72 1.53 26.31
CA ALA A 147 10.78 1.19 27.72
C ALA A 147 12.12 0.57 28.11
N LYS A 148 12.66 -0.35 27.29
CA LYS A 148 14.00 -0.92 27.53
C LYS A 148 15.12 0.11 27.45
N CYS A 149 15.07 1.05 26.50
CA CYS A 149 16.07 2.12 26.41
C CYS A 149 16.10 2.94 27.71
N ILE A 150 14.92 3.33 28.23
CA ILE A 150 14.80 4.07 29.48
C ILE A 150 15.39 3.28 30.66
N GLU A 151 15.12 1.97 30.75
CA GLU A 151 15.66 1.15 31.84
C GLU A 151 17.18 0.97 31.75
N LEU A 152 17.72 0.83 30.53
CA LEU A 152 19.17 0.77 30.31
C LEU A 152 19.86 2.09 30.65
N GLU A 153 19.26 3.24 30.28
CA GLU A 153 19.77 4.56 30.64
C GLU A 153 19.84 4.74 32.16
N LYS A 154 18.75 4.40 32.87
CA LYS A 154 18.74 4.43 34.35
C LYS A 154 19.78 3.51 34.97
N ALA A 155 19.97 2.31 34.41
CA ALA A 155 20.98 1.37 34.89
C ALA A 155 22.40 1.90 34.68
N ALA A 156 22.67 2.50 33.52
CA ALA A 156 23.96 3.12 33.23
C ALA A 156 24.26 4.27 34.21
N ASP A 157 23.27 5.10 34.52
CA ASP A 157 23.46 6.21 35.47
C ASP A 157 23.66 5.75 36.91
N ARG A 158 23.00 4.66 37.34
CA ARG A 158 23.28 4.00 38.63
C ARG A 158 24.72 3.50 38.68
N LEU A 159 25.17 2.75 37.67
CA LEU A 159 26.53 2.24 37.61
C LEU A 159 27.58 3.37 37.61
N LYS A 160 27.33 4.48 36.89
CA LYS A 160 28.22 5.66 36.95
C LYS A 160 28.30 6.23 38.36
N LYS A 161 27.19 6.31 39.09
CA LYS A 161 27.16 6.77 40.47
C LYS A 161 27.93 5.82 41.38
N ASP A 162 27.70 4.52 41.27
CA ASP A 162 28.39 3.51 42.08
C ASP A 162 29.91 3.52 41.85
N ILE A 163 30.34 3.66 40.59
CA ILE A 163 31.77 3.82 40.23
C ILE A 163 32.36 5.07 40.88
N LYS A 164 31.63 6.20 40.87
CA LYS A 164 32.07 7.45 41.48
C LYS A 164 32.20 7.31 43.00
N ASP A 165 31.21 6.69 43.65
CA ASP A 165 31.19 6.47 45.09
C ASP A 165 32.30 5.50 45.52
N MET A 166 32.53 4.43 44.75
CA MET A 166 33.67 3.52 44.95
C MET A 166 35.00 4.25 44.87
N ARG A 167 35.24 5.01 43.79
CA ARG A 167 36.47 5.78 43.61
C ARG A 167 36.70 6.77 44.75
N GLN A 168 35.63 7.40 45.23
CA GLN A 168 35.70 8.33 46.35
C GLN A 168 36.07 7.60 47.66
N ARG A 169 35.49 6.44 47.94
CA ARG A 169 35.88 5.60 49.09
C ARG A 169 37.32 5.14 49.01
N GLU A 170 37.77 4.67 47.85
CA GLU A 170 39.16 4.26 47.62
C GLU A 170 40.13 5.44 47.86
N TYR A 171 39.80 6.63 47.35
CA TYR A 171 40.58 7.83 47.59
C TYR A 171 40.70 8.17 49.09
N TYR A 172 39.58 8.21 49.83
CA TYR A 172 39.63 8.49 51.26
C TYR A 172 40.36 7.42 52.06
N ASN A 173 40.20 6.14 51.71
CA ASN A 173 40.94 5.05 52.34
C ASN A 173 42.45 5.21 52.11
N TYR A 174 42.86 5.52 50.87
CA TYR A 174 44.25 5.79 50.53
C TYR A 174 44.82 6.97 51.32
N VAL A 175 44.09 8.09 51.39
CA VAL A 175 44.49 9.27 52.17
C VAL A 175 44.61 8.95 53.66
N ALA A 176 43.67 8.19 54.24
CA ALA A 176 43.72 7.80 55.63
C ALA A 176 44.93 6.89 55.93
N ILE A 177 45.17 5.87 55.10
CA ILE A 177 46.31 4.96 55.25
C ILE A 177 47.63 5.73 55.16
N THR A 178 47.80 6.59 54.14
CA THR A 178 49.02 7.40 53.98
C THR A 178 49.24 8.33 55.17
N PHE A 179 48.19 8.97 55.69
CA PHE A 179 48.26 9.80 56.88
C PHE A 179 48.72 9.01 58.13
N PHE A 180 48.14 7.83 58.39
CA PHE A 180 48.56 6.98 59.51
C PHE A 180 50.02 6.54 59.39
N VAL A 181 50.48 6.18 58.19
CA VAL A 181 51.88 5.81 57.94
C VAL A 181 52.82 6.98 58.22
N ILE A 182 52.50 8.20 57.76
CA ILE A 182 53.30 9.39 58.01
C ILE A 182 53.40 9.67 59.52
N ILE A 183 52.28 9.63 60.24
CA ILE A 183 52.26 9.82 61.69
C ILE A 183 53.14 8.78 62.38
N TYR A 184 53.00 7.50 62.01
CA TYR A 184 53.80 6.42 62.58
C TYR A 184 55.31 6.65 62.39
N ILE A 185 55.73 7.06 61.20
CA ILE A 185 57.14 7.39 60.92
C ILE A 185 57.61 8.55 61.81
N ILE A 186 56.84 9.64 61.88
CA ILE A 186 57.19 10.80 62.72
C ILE A 186 57.34 10.39 64.19
N LEU A 187 56.37 9.67 64.74
CA LEU A 187 56.42 9.18 66.12
C LEU A 187 57.62 8.26 66.34
N SER A 188 57.90 7.36 65.40
CA SER A 188 59.06 6.46 65.48
C SER A 188 60.38 7.23 65.46
N THR A 189 60.50 8.30 64.67
CA THR A 189 61.70 9.16 64.65
C THR A 189 61.84 10.07 65.87
N MET A 190 60.72 10.47 66.49
CA MET A 190 60.72 11.37 67.65
C MET A 190 60.98 10.62 68.96
N PHE A 191 60.50 9.37 69.07
CA PHE A 191 60.55 8.57 70.30
C PHE A 191 61.47 7.34 70.22
N GLY A 192 61.91 6.94 69.03
CA GLY A 192 62.91 5.89 68.82
C GLY A 192 64.31 6.47 68.78
N ASN A 193 65.04 6.34 69.89
CA ASN A 193 66.50 6.43 70.00
C ASN A 193 67.04 5.03 70.26
#